data_AF-A0A2R7KAV3-F1
#
_entry.id   AF-A0A2R7KAV3-F1
#
_cell.length_a   1.000
_cell.length_b   1.000
_cell.length_c   1.000
_cell.angle_alpha   90.00
_cell.angle_beta   90.00
_cell.angle_gamma   90.00
#
_symmetry.space_group_name_H-M   'P 1'
#
loop_
_entity.id
_entity.type
_entity.pdbx_description
1 polymer ?
#
loop_
_entity_poly.entity_id
_entity_poly.type
_entity_poly.pdbx_seq_one_letter_code
_entity_poly.pdbx_strand_id
1 'polypeptide(L)'
;MIVGYDATNQELYVDFTRSEKGRKPDGNLLQTISLKSSGDLKLQIMVDKSSLEIFAVDGEKVFTSLIYPDQDATGVSVFGAGAKFIKLNVLNMDK
;
A
#
# COMPACT_ATOMS: atom_id res chain seq x y z
N MET A 1 -7.80 -2.76 3.68
CA MET A 1 -6.34 -2.68 3.50
C MET A 1 -5.93 -1.23 3.46
N ILE A 2 -4.84 -0.88 4.13
CA ILE A 2 -4.22 0.45 4.07
C ILE A 2 -2.76 0.27 3.66
N VAL A 3 -2.33 0.99 2.65
CA VAL A 3 -0.90 1.17 2.31
C VAL A 3 -0.51 2.56 2.76
N GLY A 4 0.54 2.68 3.55
CA GLY A 4 0.93 3.98 4.09
C GLY A 4 2.42 4.08 4.38
N TYR A 5 2.88 5.30 4.58
CA TYR A 5 4.26 5.58 4.97
C TYR A 5 4.27 6.27 6.33
N ASP A 6 5.03 5.73 7.26
CA ASP A 6 5.32 6.35 8.55
C ASP A 6 6.62 7.14 8.43
N ALA A 7 6.50 8.47 8.41
CA ALA A 7 7.66 9.37 8.31
C ALA A 7 8.49 9.45 9.60
N THR A 8 7.90 9.12 10.75
CA THR A 8 8.62 9.10 12.04
C THR A 8 9.52 7.89 12.13
N ASN A 9 8.99 6.71 11.76
CA ASN A 9 9.75 5.45 11.80
C ASN A 9 10.54 5.18 10.51
N GLN A 10 10.26 5.94 9.44
CA GLN A 10 10.83 5.74 8.10
C GLN A 10 10.50 4.36 7.53
N GLU A 11 9.21 4.00 7.55
CA GLU A 11 8.73 2.69 7.12
C GLU A 11 7.53 2.80 6.17
N LEU A 12 7.57 2.03 5.09
CA LEU A 12 6.38 1.69 4.31
C LEU A 12 5.66 0.57 5.07
N TYR A 13 4.35 0.69 5.28
CA TYR A 13 3.55 -0.34 5.90
C TYR A 13 2.35 -0.73 5.04
N VAL A 14 1.94 -1.99 5.18
CA VAL A 14 0.69 -2.51 4.66
C VAL A 14 -0.09 -3.14 5.81
N ASP A 15 -1.25 -2.56 6.08
CA ASP A 15 -2.16 -2.98 7.13
C ASP A 15 -3.38 -3.70 6.53
N PHE A 16 -3.46 -4.99 6.80
CA PHE A 16 -4.55 -5.89 6.43
C PHE A 16 -5.49 -6.22 7.61
N THR A 17 -5.27 -5.67 8.82
CA THR A 17 -6.00 -6.03 10.05
C THR A 17 -7.51 -5.90 9.93
N ARG A 18 -8.00 -4.97 9.10
CA ARG A 18 -9.43 -4.78 8.85
C ARG A 18 -9.99 -5.61 7.70
N SER A 19 -9.20 -5.89 6.67
CA SER A 19 -9.70 -6.52 5.43
C SER A 19 -9.42 -8.01 5.31
N GLU A 20 -8.43 -8.53 6.05
CA GLU A 20 -7.94 -9.91 5.86
C GLU A 20 -7.82 -10.69 7.18
N LYS A 21 -8.41 -10.17 8.27
CA LYS A 21 -8.45 -10.91 9.54
C LYS A 21 -9.19 -12.23 9.33
N GLY A 22 -8.55 -13.34 9.68
CA GLY A 22 -9.07 -14.69 9.40
C GLY A 22 -8.86 -15.19 7.96
N ARG A 23 -8.35 -14.36 7.04
CA ARG A 23 -7.92 -14.73 5.68
C ARG A 23 -6.40 -14.87 5.57
N LYS A 24 -5.65 -14.14 6.41
CA LYS A 24 -4.19 -14.21 6.57
C LYS A 24 -3.81 -14.67 7.98
N PRO A 25 -2.61 -15.27 8.17
CA PRO A 25 -2.05 -15.49 9.50
C PRO A 25 -1.93 -14.17 10.27
N ASP A 26 -2.22 -14.19 11.58
CA ASP A 26 -2.24 -12.97 12.39
C ASP A 26 -0.91 -12.19 12.35
N GLY A 27 0.23 -12.90 12.32
CA GLY A 27 1.57 -12.30 12.18
C GLY A 27 1.82 -11.59 10.85
N ASN A 28 0.94 -11.76 9.86
CA ASN A 28 1.06 -11.18 8.52
C ASN A 28 0.03 -10.07 8.25
N LEU A 29 -0.74 -9.66 9.27
CA LEU A 29 -1.76 -8.62 9.13
C LEU A 29 -1.19 -7.20 9.12
N LEU A 30 0.02 -6.99 9.65
CA LEU A 30 0.76 -5.73 9.53
C LEU A 30 2.16 -6.06 9.05
N GLN A 31 2.55 -5.52 7.90
CA GLN A 31 3.87 -5.75 7.32
C GLN A 31 4.55 -4.41 7.10
N THR A 32 5.83 -4.33 7.44
CA THR A 32 6.63 -3.11 7.30
C THR A 32 7.88 -3.37 6.48
N ILE A 33 8.34 -2.33 5.76
CA ILE A 33 9.60 -2.29 5.05
C ILE A 33 10.31 -1.01 5.47
N SER A 34 11.51 -1.15 6.04
CA SER A 34 12.36 -0.01 6.31
C SER A 34 12.70 0.72 5.01
N LEU A 35 12.29 1.98 4.93
CA LEU A 35 12.41 2.82 3.75
C LEU A 35 12.72 4.26 4.17
N LYS A 36 14.00 4.62 4.11
CA LYS A 36 14.42 6.00 4.36
C LYS A 36 14.10 6.85 3.14
N SER A 37 13.28 7.88 3.32
CA SER A 37 13.08 8.93 2.31
C SER A 37 13.61 10.25 2.85
N SER A 38 14.49 10.92 2.10
CA SER A 38 14.99 12.27 2.40
C SER A 38 14.24 13.36 1.61
N GLY A 39 13.21 12.99 0.85
CA GLY A 39 12.46 13.91 0.00
C GLY A 39 11.15 13.29 -0.49
N ASP A 40 10.78 13.60 -1.73
CA ASP A 40 9.54 13.13 -2.35
C ASP A 40 9.52 11.61 -2.45
N LEU A 41 8.54 11.00 -1.79
CA LEU A 41 8.32 9.55 -1.84
C LEU A 41 7.39 9.22 -3.01
N LYS A 42 7.92 8.48 -3.99
CA LYS A 42 7.13 7.92 -5.08
C LYS A 42 6.74 6.48 -4.77
N LEU A 43 5.44 6.22 -4.82
CA LEU A 43 4.85 4.89 -4.74
C LEU A 43 4.10 4.60 -6.04
N GLN A 44 4.35 3.43 -6.62
CA GLN A 44 3.52 2.84 -7.65
C GLN A 44 2.86 1.60 -7.06
N ILE A 45 1.53 1.58 -7.05
CA ILE A 45 0.74 0.52 -6.45
C ILE A 45 -0.10 -0.11 -7.56
N MET A 46 0.08 -1.42 -7.75
CA MET A 46 -0.70 -2.22 -8.67
C MET A 46 -1.62 -3.12 -7.86
N VAL A 47 -2.90 -3.13 -8.23
CA VAL A 47 -3.94 -3.90 -7.57
C VAL A 47 -4.66 -4.70 -8.64
N ASP A 48 -4.74 -6.01 -8.44
CA ASP A 48 -5.60 -6.92 -9.22
C ASP A 48 -6.59 -7.60 -8.27
N LYS A 49 -7.50 -8.41 -8.81
CA LYS A 49 -8.53 -9.17 -8.09
C LYS A 49 -8.02 -9.87 -6.85
N SER A 50 -6.77 -10.37 -6.89
CA SER A 50 -6.18 -11.11 -5.78
C SER A 50 -4.70 -10.78 -5.52
N SER A 51 -4.17 -9.69 -6.05
CA SER A 51 -2.77 -9.29 -5.80
C SER A 51 -2.62 -7.81 -5.51
N LEU A 52 -1.64 -7.51 -4.67
CA LEU A 52 -1.13 -6.18 -4.37
C LEU A 52 0.38 -6.17 -4.60
N GLU A 53 0.85 -5.25 -5.42
CA GLU A 53 2.26 -5.00 -5.66
C GLU A 53 2.56 -3.53 -5.46
N ILE A 54 3.58 -3.22 -4.65
CA ILE A 54 3.97 -1.85 -4.32
C ILE A 54 5.44 -1.69 -4.65
N PHE A 55 5.73 -0.73 -5.51
CA PHE A 55 7.08 -0.33 -5.90
C PHE A 55 7.35 1.05 -5.29
N ALA A 56 8.31 1.12 -4.39
CA ALA A 56 8.73 2.36 -3.76
C ALA A 56 10.10 2.79 -4.30
N VAL A 57 10.31 4.10 -4.42
CA VAL A 57 11.57 4.71 -4.88
C VAL A 57 12.03 4.06 -6.19
N ASP A 58 11.15 4.14 -7.20
CA ASP A 58 11.39 3.59 -8.54
C ASP A 58 11.79 2.09 -8.57
N GLY A 59 11.35 1.32 -7.58
CA GLY A 59 11.54 -0.12 -7.51
C GLY A 59 12.72 -0.57 -6.64
N GLU A 60 13.40 0.33 -5.93
CA GLU A 60 14.44 -0.04 -4.96
C GLU A 60 13.90 -0.94 -3.84
N LYS A 61 12.65 -0.70 -3.43
CA LYS A 61 11.90 -1.57 -2.52
C LYS A 61 10.61 -2.03 -3.18
N VAL A 62 10.36 -3.33 -3.09
CA VAL A 62 9.15 -3.96 -3.63
C VAL A 62 8.45 -4.75 -2.54
N PHE A 63 7.14 -4.58 -2.45
CA PHE A 63 6.25 -5.39 -1.63
C PHE A 63 5.27 -6.14 -2.53
N THR A 64 5.06 -7.42 -2.27
CA THR A 64 4.05 -8.22 -2.97
C THR A 64 3.25 -9.03 -1.96
N SER A 65 1.93 -9.04 -2.10
CA SER A 65 1.06 -9.92 -1.33
C SER A 65 -0.18 -10.30 -2.10
N LEU A 66 -0.70 -11.49 -1.81
CA LEU A 66 -2.07 -11.83 -2.18
C LEU A 66 -3.05 -11.00 -1.35
N ILE A 67 -4.18 -10.62 -1.93
CA ILE A 67 -5.29 -9.98 -1.23
C ILE A 67 -6.59 -10.70 -1.58
N TYR A 68 -7.59 -10.61 -0.71
CA TYR A 68 -8.89 -11.24 -0.90
C TYR A 68 -9.98 -10.23 -0.59
N PRO A 69 -10.14 -9.16 -1.40
CA PRO A 69 -11.14 -8.12 -1.15
C PRO A 69 -12.56 -8.67 -1.27
N ASP A 70 -13.51 -8.05 -0.56
CA ASP A 70 -14.93 -8.29 -0.77
C ASP A 70 -15.37 -7.73 -2.13
N GLN A 71 -16.45 -8.26 -2.70
CA GLN A 71 -16.89 -7.92 -4.06
C GLN A 71 -17.23 -6.43 -4.24
N ASP A 72 -17.64 -5.75 -3.17
CA ASP A 72 -17.99 -4.33 -3.13
C ASP A 72 -16.80 -3.41 -2.85
N ALA A 73 -15.63 -3.95 -2.51
CA ALA A 73 -14.41 -3.19 -2.21
C ALA A 73 -13.70 -2.67 -3.49
N THR A 74 -14.38 -1.79 -4.23
CA THR A 74 -13.96 -1.27 -5.55
C THR A 74 -13.38 0.15 -5.49
N GLY A 75 -13.42 0.80 -4.33
CA GLY A 75 -13.00 2.19 -4.15
C GLY A 75 -11.52 2.35 -3.78
N VAL A 76 -10.99 3.53 -4.07
CA VAL A 76 -9.69 4.00 -3.56
C VAL A 76 -9.87 5.34 -2.86
N SER A 77 -9.19 5.50 -1.72
CA SER A 77 -9.17 6.75 -0.96
C SER A 77 -7.74 7.09 -0.58
N VAL A 78 -7.38 8.37 -0.67
CA VAL A 78 -6.06 8.87 -0.28
C VAL A 78 -6.22 9.90 0.82
N PHE A 79 -5.44 9.73 1.89
CA PHE A 79 -5.49 10.57 3.08
C PHE A 79 -4.09 10.67 3.70
N GLY A 80 -3.84 11.76 4.43
CA GLY A 80 -2.57 11.95 5.12
C GLY A 80 -2.68 13.09 6.13
N ALA A 81 -2.02 12.93 7.29
CA ALA A 81 -1.91 13.98 8.29
C ALA A 81 -0.55 14.68 8.12
N GLY A 82 -0.56 15.97 7.78
CA GLY A 82 0.67 16.76 7.59
C GLY A 82 1.47 16.44 6.32
N ALA A 83 1.01 15.49 5.50
CA ALA A 83 1.63 15.17 4.21
C ALA A 83 1.07 16.06 3.09
N LYS A 84 1.95 16.46 2.16
CA LYS A 84 1.56 17.13 0.93
C LYS A 84 1.55 16.13 -0.22
N PHE A 85 0.37 15.88 -0.79
CA PHE A 85 0.27 15.10 -2.02
C PHE A 85 0.70 15.97 -3.21
N ILE A 86 1.78 15.57 -3.87
CA ILE A 86 2.30 16.29 -5.03
C ILE A 86 1.55 15.87 -6.30
N LYS A 87 1.29 14.56 -6.45
CA LYS A 87 0.62 13.98 -7.61
C LYS A 87 -0.04 12.66 -7.25
N LEU A 88 -1.24 12.43 -7.82
CA LEU A 88 -1.93 11.14 -7.77
C LEU A 88 -2.48 10.84 -9.17
N ASN A 89 -2.13 9.68 -9.70
CA ASN A 89 -2.71 9.15 -10.93
C ASN A 89 -3.38 7.81 -10.59
N VAL A 90 -4.65 7.66 -10.91
CA VAL A 90 -5.37 6.39 -10.82
C VAL A 90 -5.68 5.95 -12.23
N LEU A 91 -5.16 4.77 -12.60
CA LEU A 91 -5.30 4.19 -13.93
C LEU A 91 -6.12 2.92 -13.82
N ASN A 92 -7.09 2.74 -14.72
CA ASN A 92 -7.76 1.47 -14.90
C ASN A 92 -6.94 0.62 -15.87
N MET A 93 -6.54 -0.58 -15.44
CA MET A 93 -5.68 -1.49 -16.22
C MET A 93 -6.45 -2.37 -17.23
N ASP A 94 -7.79 -2.30 -17.26
CA ASP A 94 -8.63 -3.02 -18.22
C ASP A 94 -8.65 -2.37 -19.63
N LYS A 95 -7.88 -1.30 -19.86
CA LYS A 95 -7.83 -0.55 -21.12
C LYS A 95 -6.41 -0.14 -21.52
#